data_AF-A0A7C1YB60-F1
#
_entry.id   AF-A0A7C1YB60-F1
#
_cell.length_a   1.000
_cell.length_b   1.000
_cell.length_c   1.000
_cell.angle_alpha   90.00
_cell.angle_beta   90.00
_cell.angle_gamma   90.00
#
_symmetry.space_group_name_H-M   'P 1'
#
loop_
_entity.id
_entity.type
_entity.pdbx_description
1 polymer ?
#
loop_
_entity_poly.entity_id
_entity_poly.type
_entity_poly.pdbx_seq_one_letter_code
_entity_poly.pdbx_strand_id
1 'polypeptide(L)'
;AYMAHKVKLTVRGVIENMSWFTGDDAKRYELFGSGGGAELAAKLDVPLLGQIPLVPAIREGGDVGAPVVTARPDSEATAIFAEIARLLDEEYRPTLRYNEGLKLL
;
A
#
# COMPACT_ATOMS: atom_id res chain seq x y z
N ALA A 1 -14.49 -0.83 -3.68
CA ALA A 1 -14.95 0.42 -3.05
C ALA A 1 -16.36 0.38 -2.44
N TYR A 2 -17.24 -0.58 -2.79
CA TYR A 2 -18.62 -0.61 -2.30
C TYR A 2 -18.77 -0.50 -0.77
N MET A 3 -17.90 -1.17 -0.01
CA MET A 3 -17.89 -1.06 1.45
C MET A 3 -17.55 0.35 1.94
N ALA A 4 -16.55 1.02 1.35
CA ALA A 4 -16.20 2.39 1.71
C ALA A 4 -17.39 3.34 1.54
N HIS A 5 -18.15 3.22 0.44
CA HIS A 5 -19.39 3.98 0.24
C HIS A 5 -20.44 3.66 1.29
N LYS A 6 -20.65 2.37 1.62
CA LYS A 6 -21.62 1.96 2.65
C LYS A 6 -21.34 2.56 4.02
N VAL A 7 -20.07 2.68 4.39
CA VAL A 7 -19.66 3.22 5.70
C VAL A 7 -19.24 4.69 5.65
N LYS A 8 -19.55 5.40 4.55
CA LYS A 8 -19.25 6.83 4.36
C LYS A 8 -17.77 7.18 4.51
N LEU A 9 -16.87 6.28 4.10
CA LEU A 9 -15.44 6.53 4.03
C LEU A 9 -15.04 7.10 2.67
N THR A 10 -14.25 8.16 2.68
CA THR A 10 -13.63 8.71 1.48
C THR A 10 -12.44 7.85 1.06
N VAL A 11 -12.46 7.35 -0.17
CA VAL A 11 -11.31 6.66 -0.77
C VAL A 11 -10.32 7.72 -1.25
N ARG A 12 -9.04 7.59 -0.84
CA ARG A 12 -7.97 8.55 -1.20
C ARG A 12 -7.02 8.04 -2.28
N GLY A 13 -7.02 6.73 -2.51
CA GLY A 13 -6.16 6.07 -3.47
C GLY A 13 -6.34 4.56 -3.41
N VAL A 14 -5.70 3.87 -4.35
CA VAL A 14 -5.66 2.41 -4.42
C VAL A 14 -4.21 1.97 -4.26
N ILE A 15 -4.00 0.90 -3.50
CA ILE A 15 -2.73 0.17 -3.47
C ILE A 15 -3.05 -1.23 -4.00
N GLU A 16 -2.32 -1.68 -5.01
CA GLU A 16 -2.44 -3.05 -5.48
C GLU A 16 -1.43 -3.92 -4.72
N ASN A 17 -1.92 -4.97 -4.08
CA ASN A 17 -1.08 -5.90 -3.32
C ASN A 17 -0.86 -7.18 -4.13
N MET A 18 0.26 -7.85 -3.88
CA MET A 18 0.66 -9.09 -4.59
C MET A 18 0.72 -8.92 -6.12
N SER A 19 1.19 -7.75 -6.58
CA SER A 19 1.15 -7.34 -7.98
C SER A 19 2.06 -8.18 -8.89
N TRP A 20 3.19 -8.69 -8.39
CA TRP A 20 4.03 -9.66 -9.08
C TRP A 20 4.87 -10.48 -8.11
N PHE A 21 5.39 -11.60 -8.58
CA PHE A 21 6.46 -12.38 -7.94
C PHE A 21 7.68 -12.40 -8.88
N THR A 22 8.88 -12.24 -8.33
CA THR A 22 10.12 -12.39 -9.10
C THR A 22 10.77 -13.72 -8.75
N GLY A 23 10.87 -14.63 -9.73
CA GLY A 23 11.48 -15.94 -9.54
C GLY A 23 13.01 -15.90 -9.55
N ASP A 24 13.63 -17.04 -9.27
CA ASP A 24 15.09 -17.20 -9.28
C ASP A 24 15.70 -17.02 -10.68
N ASP A 25 14.88 -17.06 -11.74
CA ASP A 25 15.25 -16.75 -13.12
C ASP A 25 15.18 -15.24 -13.44
N ALA A 26 14.98 -14.40 -12.42
CA ALA A 26 14.81 -12.95 -12.48
C ALA A 26 13.61 -12.48 -13.31
N LYS A 27 12.68 -13.37 -13.68
CA LYS A 27 11.45 -12.98 -14.38
C LYS A 27 10.38 -12.58 -13.40
N ARG A 28 9.58 -11.59 -13.81
CA ARG A 28 8.37 -11.17 -13.11
C ARG A 28 7.18 -12.00 -13.58
N TYR A 29 6.41 -12.49 -12.62
CA TYR A 29 5.22 -13.30 -12.81
C TYR A 29 4.02 -12.63 -12.17
N GLU A 30 2.98 -12.42 -12.96
CA GLU A 30 1.70 -11.85 -12.51
C GLU A 30 0.77 -13.01 -12.11
N LEU A 31 1.07 -13.65 -10.98
CA LEU A 31 0.40 -14.89 -10.53
C LEU A 31 -1.13 -14.75 -10.43
N PHE A 32 -1.61 -13.53 -10.16
CA PHE A 32 -3.03 -13.21 -10.00
C PHE A 32 -3.56 -12.27 -11.10
N GLY A 33 -2.83 -12.14 -12.21
CA GLY A 33 -3.06 -11.12 -13.23
C GLY A 33 -2.52 -9.75 -12.84
N SER A 34 -2.80 -8.75 -13.67
CA SER A 34 -2.31 -7.37 -13.50
C SER A 34 -3.33 -6.33 -13.93
N GLY A 35 -3.14 -5.10 -13.46
CA GLY A 35 -3.90 -3.92 -13.88
C GLY A 35 -5.22 -3.70 -13.14
N GLY A 36 -5.68 -4.64 -12.32
CA GLY A 36 -6.92 -4.52 -11.56
C GLY A 36 -6.94 -3.31 -10.61
N GLY A 37 -5.80 -3.02 -9.98
CA GLY A 37 -5.62 -1.83 -9.15
C GLY A 37 -5.70 -0.53 -9.95
N ALA A 38 -5.07 -0.48 -11.13
CA ALA A 38 -5.10 0.69 -12.02
C ALA A 38 -6.52 0.95 -12.56
N GLU A 39 -7.22 -0.10 -12.98
CA GLU A 39 -8.62 0.02 -13.40
C GLU A 39 -9.52 0.52 -12.27
N LEU A 40 -9.34 0.00 -11.05
CA LEU A 40 -10.12 0.42 -9.90
C LEU A 40 -9.84 1.89 -9.54
N ALA A 41 -8.57 2.30 -9.57
CA ALA A 41 -8.16 3.68 -9.34
C ALA A 41 -8.84 4.62 -10.34
N ALA A 42 -8.80 4.28 -11.64
CA ALA A 42 -9.47 5.04 -12.69
C ALA A 42 -11.01 5.09 -12.51
N LYS A 43 -11.65 3.96 -12.18
CA LYS A 43 -13.10 3.89 -11.94
C LYS A 43 -13.55 4.75 -10.76
N LEU A 44 -12.67 5.00 -9.79
CA LEU A 44 -12.96 5.78 -8.59
C LEU A 44 -12.47 7.23 -8.68
N ASP A 45 -11.78 7.60 -9.76
CA ASP A 45 -11.12 8.90 -9.91
C ASP A 45 -10.17 9.23 -8.75
N VAL A 46 -9.31 8.26 -8.41
CA VAL A 46 -8.29 8.36 -7.34
C VAL A 46 -6.95 7.82 -7.86
N PRO A 47 -5.80 8.20 -7.28
CA PRO A 47 -4.50 7.68 -7.69
C PRO A 47 -4.32 6.19 -7.38
N LEU A 48 -3.54 5.51 -8.22
CA LEU A 48 -2.85 4.27 -7.83
C LEU A 48 -1.57 4.67 -7.09
N LEU A 49 -1.56 4.51 -5.77
CA LEU A 49 -0.47 4.94 -4.89
C LEU A 49 0.75 4.02 -4.97
N GLY A 50 0.55 2.76 -5.35
CA GLY A 50 1.64 1.81 -5.51
C GLY A 50 1.16 0.39 -5.78
N GLN A 51 2.11 -0.44 -6.20
CA GLN A 51 1.93 -1.85 -6.48
C GLN A 51 2.99 -2.62 -5.70
N ILE A 52 2.59 -3.55 -4.84
CA ILE A 52 3.48 -4.23 -3.89
C ILE A 52 3.75 -5.66 -4.37
N PRO A 53 5.02 -6.09 -4.49
CA PRO A 53 5.35 -7.44 -4.90
C PRO A 53 5.00 -8.47 -3.81
N LEU A 54 4.72 -9.69 -4.24
CA LEU A 54 4.61 -10.85 -3.38
C LEU A 54 6.02 -11.37 -3.05
N VAL A 55 6.57 -10.97 -1.90
CA VAL A 55 7.87 -11.47 -1.41
C VAL A 55 7.75 -12.04 0.01
N PRO A 56 8.36 -13.21 0.31
CA PRO A 56 8.26 -13.85 1.63
C PRO A 56 8.66 -12.95 2.80
N ALA A 57 9.66 -12.08 2.59
CA ALA A 57 10.17 -11.17 3.62
C ALA A 57 9.10 -10.21 4.17
N ILE A 58 8.07 -9.84 3.41
CA ILE A 58 6.96 -9.02 3.91
C ILE A 58 6.15 -9.80 4.95
N ARG A 59 5.78 -11.05 4.64
CA ARG A 59 5.02 -11.92 5.54
C ARG A 59 5.82 -12.26 6.78
N GLU A 60 7.04 -12.74 6.59
CA GLU A 60 7.93 -13.16 7.69
C GLU A 60 8.19 -12.01 8.66
N GLY A 61 8.48 -10.81 8.14
CA GLY A 61 8.68 -9.63 8.96
C GLY A 61 7.41 -9.23 9.73
N GLY A 62 6.23 -9.38 9.13
CA GLY A 62 4.95 -9.18 9.81
C GLY A 62 4.74 -10.17 10.96
N ASP A 63 5.03 -11.45 10.73
CA ASP A 63 4.81 -12.53 11.72
C ASP A 63 5.70 -12.37 12.96
N VAL A 64 6.95 -11.92 12.80
CA VAL A 64 7.90 -11.76 13.91
C VAL A 64 7.96 -10.34 14.48
N GLY A 65 7.15 -9.41 13.96
CA GLY A 65 7.17 -8.01 14.39
C GLY A 65 8.41 -7.22 13.96
N ALA A 66 9.10 -7.65 12.89
CA ALA A 66 10.22 -6.95 12.27
C ALA A 66 9.89 -6.60 10.82
N PRO A 67 9.15 -5.50 10.55
CA PRO A 67 8.67 -5.15 9.22
C PRO A 67 9.78 -5.08 8.16
N VAL A 68 9.46 -5.39 6.90
CA VAL A 68 10.44 -5.41 5.80
C VAL A 68 11.20 -4.07 5.67
N VAL A 69 10.53 -2.95 5.94
CA VAL A 69 11.12 -1.60 5.86
C VAL A 69 12.26 -1.36 6.85
N THR A 70 12.25 -2.04 8.01
CA THR A 70 13.33 -1.96 9.00
C THR A 70 14.31 -3.11 8.85
N ALA A 71 13.82 -4.33 8.59
CA ALA A 71 14.65 -5.53 8.50
C ALA A 71 15.45 -5.61 7.20
N ARG A 72 14.96 -4.99 6.11
CA ARG A 72 15.58 -5.02 4.77
C ARG A 72 15.46 -3.63 4.10
N PRO A 73 16.25 -2.63 4.55
CA PRO A 73 16.13 -1.25 4.08
C PRO A 73 16.35 -1.09 2.58
N ASP A 74 17.20 -1.93 1.97
CA ASP A 74 17.58 -1.83 0.56
C ASP A 74 16.69 -2.66 -0.40
N SER A 75 15.58 -3.22 0.09
CA SER A 75 14.72 -4.07 -0.75
C SER A 75 13.76 -3.29 -1.64
N GLU A 76 13.37 -3.88 -2.78
CA GLU A 76 12.33 -3.31 -3.68
C GLU A 76 11.04 -2.99 -2.92
N ALA A 77 10.60 -3.89 -2.04
CA ALA A 77 9.41 -3.69 -1.22
C ALA A 77 9.55 -2.46 -0.31
N THR A 78 10.73 -2.25 0.30
CA THR A 78 10.97 -1.08 1.15
C THR A 78 10.88 0.22 0.38
N ALA A 79 11.50 0.29 -0.80
CA ALA A 79 11.42 1.47 -1.65
C ALA A 79 9.96 1.80 -2.04
N ILE A 80 9.16 0.78 -2.36
CA ILE A 80 7.75 0.94 -2.70
C ILE A 80 6.94 1.45 -1.49
N PHE A 81 7.12 0.85 -0.31
CA PHE A 81 6.42 1.31 0.90
C PHE A 81 6.82 2.74 1.29
N ALA A 82 8.10 3.09 1.15
CA ALA A 82 8.59 4.44 1.41
C ALA A 82 7.94 5.46 0.47
N GLU A 83 7.81 5.15 -0.82
CA GLU A 83 7.15 6.03 -1.78
C GLU A 83 5.65 6.17 -1.51
N ILE A 84 4.95 5.08 -1.20
CA ILE A 84 3.53 5.14 -0.78
C ILE A 84 3.38 6.05 0.45
N ALA A 85 4.25 5.89 1.45
CA ALA A 85 4.21 6.71 2.65
C ALA A 85 4.49 8.19 2.35
N ARG A 86 5.46 8.49 1.47
CA ARG A 86 5.76 9.85 1.01
C ARG A 86 4.56 10.47 0.30
N LEU A 87 3.92 9.76 -0.62
CA LEU A 87 2.71 10.25 -1.32
C LEU A 87 1.58 10.55 -0.34
N LEU A 88 1.38 9.68 0.66
CA LEU A 88 0.35 9.87 1.67
C LEU A 88 0.65 11.04 2.62
N ASP A 89 1.91 11.34 2.91
CA ASP A 89 2.27 12.49 3.75
C ASP A 89 2.37 13.80 2.96
N GLU A 90 2.80 13.80 1.71
CA GLU A 90 3.07 15.05 0.99
C GLU A 90 1.91 15.48 0.10
N GLU A 91 1.29 14.55 -0.63
CA GLU A 91 0.34 14.86 -1.71
C GLU A 91 -1.10 14.52 -1.34
N TYR A 92 -1.30 13.36 -0.69
CA TYR A 92 -2.62 12.82 -0.35
C TYR A 92 -2.91 12.88 1.15
N ARG A 93 -2.37 13.91 1.81
CA ARG A 93 -2.41 14.09 3.26
C ARG A 93 -3.82 13.94 3.83
N PRO A 94 -4.04 13.07 4.84
CA PRO A 94 -5.35 12.91 5.43
C PRO A 94 -5.79 14.18 6.15
N THR A 95 -7.10 14.40 6.21
CA THR A 95 -7.65 15.51 7.00
C THR A 95 -7.40 15.24 8.48
N LEU A 96 -6.49 16.01 9.08
CA LEU A 96 -6.27 15.99 10.53
C LEU A 96 -7.49 16.57 11.23
N ARG A 97 -8.15 15.76 12.05
CA ARG A 97 -9.27 16.20 12.90
C ARG A 97 -8.81 16.22 14.34
N TYR A 98 -8.70 17.41 14.91
CA TYR A 98 -8.43 17.58 16.33
C TYR A 98 -9.73 17.42 17.12
N ASN A 99 -9.68 16.63 18.18
CA ASN A 99 -10.77 16.52 19.14
C ASN A 99 -10.20 16.87 20.51
N GLU A 100 -10.66 17.98 21.09
CA GLU A 100 -10.19 18.44 22.39
C GLU A 100 -10.45 17.42 23.51
N GLY A 101 -11.50 16.60 23.39
CA GLY A 101 -11.82 15.52 24.33
C GLY A 101 -10.91 14.29 24.23
N LEU A 102 -10.00 14.23 23.26
CA LEU A 102 -8.96 13.20 23.14
C LEU A 102 -7.57 13.70 23.56
N LYS A 103 -7.47 14.90 24.16
CA LYS A 103 -6.25 15.34 24.85
C LYS A 103 -6.02 14.40 26.04
N LEU A 104 -5.17 13.39 25.86
CA LEU A 104 -4.67 12.55 26.94
C LEU A 104 -3.64 13.37 27.73
N LEU A 105 -4.16 14.12 28.72
CA LEU A 105 -3.45 14.96 29.69
C LEU A 105 -2.68 16.16 29.11
#